data_AF-A0A955BYF9-F1
#
_entry.id   AF-A0A955BYF9-F1
#
_cell.length_a   1.000
_cell.length_b   1.000
_cell.length_c   1.000
_cell.angle_alpha   90.00
_cell.angle_beta   90.00
_cell.angle_gamma   90.00
#
_symmetry.space_group_name_H-M   'P 1'
#
loop_
_entity.id
_entity.type
_entity.pdbx_description
1 polymer ?
#
loop_
_entity_poly.entity_id
_entity_poly.type
_entity_poly.pdbx_seq_one_letter_code
_entity_poly.pdbx_strand_id
1 'polypeptide(L)' 'GFEEVALFTDGLERLALKFEGQTAHAPFFAPLFQAVRDTRDSQGLNEELSRFLKSEHVQNRSDDDKTVILAIQHTDQ' A
#
# COMPACT_ATOMS: atom_id res chain seq x y z
N GLY A 1 -1.18 -11.97 16.64
CA GLY A 1 -1.06 -12.03 15.18
C GLY A 1 -0.84 -10.63 14.65
N PHE A 2 -0.59 -10.46 13.36
CA PHE A 2 -0.57 -9.14 12.72
C PHE A 2 -1.99 -8.80 12.25
N GLU A 3 -2.49 -7.61 12.56
CA GLU A 3 -3.79 -7.13 12.10
C GLU A 3 -3.76 -6.63 10.65
N GLU A 4 -2.60 -6.15 10.22
CA GLU A 4 -2.34 -5.61 8.88
C GLU A 4 -0.98 -6.08 8.39
N VAL A 5 -0.91 -6.48 7.12
CA VAL A 5 0.33 -6.89 6.45
C VAL A 5 0.40 -6.24 5.08
N ALA A 6 1.54 -5.61 4.77
CA ALA A 6 1.87 -5.12 3.44
C ALA A 6 3.13 -5.82 2.92
N LEU A 7 3.09 -6.29 1.68
CA LEU A 7 4.25 -6.73 0.93
C LEU A 7 4.40 -5.82 -0.30
N PHE A 8 5.61 -5.43 -0.65
CA PHE A 8 5.86 -4.51 -1.76
C PHE A 8 7.22 -4.79 -2.41
N THR A 9 7.37 -4.35 -3.67
CA THR A 9 8.67 -4.35 -4.37
C THR A 9 9.50 -3.11 -4.02
N ASP A 10 10.81 -3.19 -4.21
CA ASP A 10 11.76 -2.07 -4.03
C ASP A 10 11.38 -0.81 -4.81
N GLY A 11 10.66 -0.94 -5.93
CA GLY A 11 10.03 0.15 -6.65
C GLY A 11 9.16 1.09 -5.79
N LEU A 12 8.69 0.64 -4.62
CA LEU A 12 7.93 1.45 -3.65
C LEU A 12 8.71 1.86 -2.39
N GLU A 13 9.97 1.43 -2.24
CA GLU A 13 10.72 1.56 -0.99
C GLU A 13 10.83 3.03 -0.53
N ARG A 14 11.07 3.97 -1.46
CA ARG A 14 11.18 5.41 -1.16
C ARG A 14 9.88 6.06 -0.68
N LEU A 15 8.73 5.44 -0.95
CA LEU A 15 7.42 5.88 -0.47
C LEU A 15 7.01 5.16 0.81
N ALA A 16 7.37 3.87 0.88
CA ALA A 16 6.96 2.93 1.91
C ALA A 16 7.83 2.98 3.17
N LEU A 17 9.10 3.36 3.09
CA LEU A 17 10.04 3.28 4.21
C LEU A 17 10.58 4.64 4.67
N LYS A 18 10.79 4.75 5.98
CA LYS A 18 11.65 5.77 6.59
C LYS A 18 13.03 5.17 6.81
N PHE A 19 14.00 5.52 5.96
CA PHE A 19 15.35 4.95 6.00
C PHE A 19 16.11 5.23 7.30
N GLU A 20 15.99 6.45 7.83
CA GLU A 20 16.69 6.85 9.07
C GLU A 20 16.29 5.98 10.27
N GLY A 21 15.00 5.63 10.36
CA GLY A 21 14.47 4.82 11.45
C GLY A 21 14.25 3.35 11.11
N GLN A 22 14.57 2.90 9.89
CA GLN A 22 14.29 1.54 9.38
C GLN A 22 12.85 1.08 9.68
N THR A 23 11.88 1.97 9.48
CA THR A 23 10.48 1.74 9.83
C THR A 23 9.57 1.95 8.63
N ALA A 24 8.39 1.32 8.68
CA ALA A 24 7.32 1.62 7.75
C ALA A 24 6.89 3.10 7.86
N HIS A 25 6.70 3.75 6.72
CA HIS A 25 6.15 5.09 6.64
C HIS A 25 4.63 5.02 6.77
N ALA A 26 4.13 5.08 8.01
CA ALA A 26 2.70 4.94 8.32
C ALA A 26 1.75 5.81 7.44
N PRO A 27 2.06 7.09 7.11
CA PRO A 27 1.23 7.88 6.20
C PRO A 27 1.03 7.29 4.81
N PHE A 28 1.95 6.46 4.30
CA PHE A 28 1.77 5.74 3.05
C PHE A 28 0.78 4.57 3.19
N PHE A 29 0.85 3.82 4.29
CA PHE A 29 0.09 2.59 4.47
C PHE A 29 -1.30 2.78 5.11
N ALA A 30 -1.44 3.70 6.06
CA ALA A 30 -2.69 3.94 6.77
C ALA A 30 -3.90 4.17 5.83
N PRO A 31 -3.84 5.05 4.80
CA PRO A 31 -4.97 5.22 3.89
C PRO A 31 -5.23 3.97 3.03
N LEU A 32 -4.19 3.19 2.70
CA LEU A 32 -4.33 1.96 1.92
C LEU A 32 -5.06 0.88 2.72
N PHE A 33 -4.67 0.65 3.98
CA PHE A 33 -5.36 -0.30 4.84
C PHE A 33 -6.78 0.14 5.19
N GLN A 34 -7.01 1.45 5.31
CA GLN A 34 -8.37 1.96 5.50
C GLN A 34 -9.26 1.65 4.30
N ALA A 35 -8.76 1.85 3.07
CA ALA A 35 -9.49 1.49 1.86
C ALA A 35 -9.80 -0.01 1.76
N VAL A 36 -8.87 -0.87 2.18
CA VAL A 36 -9.08 -2.33 2.22
C VAL A 36 -10.16 -2.71 3.25
N ARG A 37 -10.21 -2.05 4.41
CA ARG A 37 -11.25 -2.27 5.43
C ARG A 37 -12.64 -1.86 4.96
N ASP A 38 -12.73 -0.71 4.30
CA ASP A 38 -14.01 -0.08 3.97
C ASP A 38 -14.63 -0.63 2.68
N THR A 39 -13.84 -1.29 1.84
CA THR A 39 -14.30 -1.75 0.54
C THR A 39 -15.30 -2.90 0.64
N ARG A 40 -16.32 -2.85 -0.22
CA ARG A 40 -17.19 -3.99 -0.55
C ARG A 40 -16.97 -4.49 -1.98
N ASP A 41 -16.11 -3.80 -2.72
CA ASP A 41 -15.75 -4.08 -4.11
C ASP A 41 -14.23 -4.17 -4.22
N SER A 42 -13.73 -5.39 -4.06
CA SER A 42 -12.30 -5.67 -4.13
C SER A 42 -11.73 -5.44 -5.54
N GLN A 43 -12.54 -5.62 -6.59
CA GLN A 43 -12.10 -5.40 -7.96
C GLN A 43 -11.94 -3.91 -8.24
N GLY A 44 -12.96 -3.10 -7.92
CA GLY A 44 -12.91 -1.64 -8.08
C GLY A 44 -11.76 -1.03 -7.26
N LEU A 45 -11.55 -1.50 -6.03
CA LEU A 45 -10.41 -1.07 -5.22
C LEU A 45 -9.07 -1.42 -5.88
N ASN A 46 -8.94 -2.61 -6.46
CA ASN A 46 -7.70 -3.01 -7.12
C ASN A 46 -7.40 -2.16 -8.38
N GLU A 47 -8.44 -1.75 -9.11
CA GLU A 47 -8.31 -0.82 -10.24
C GLU A 47 -7.89 0.59 -9.78
N GLU A 48 -8.46 1.07 -8.67
CA GLU A 48 -8.07 2.35 -8.05
C GLU A 48 -6.63 2.32 -7.55
N LEU A 49 -6.24 1.24 -6.87
CA LEU A 49 -4.86 1.03 -6.41
C LEU A 49 -3.89 0.99 -7.59
N SER A 50 -4.25 0.29 -8.67
CA SER A 50 -3.46 0.26 -9.90
C SER A 50 -3.31 1.65 -10.53
N ARG A 51 -4.37 2.47 -10.53
CA ARG A 51 -4.33 3.86 -11.01
C ARG A 51 -3.45 4.74 -10.11
N PHE A 52 -3.56 4.58 -8.80
CA PHE A 52 -2.71 5.28 -7.82
C PHE A 52 -1.23 4.98 -8.03
N LEU A 53 -0.86 3.70 -8.18
CA LEU A 53 0.54 3.30 -8.41
C LEU A 53 1.12 3.85 -9.72
N LYS A 54 0.26 4.11 -10.72
CA LYS A 54 0.62 4.71 -12.02
C LYS A 54 0.52 6.24 -12.04
N SER A 55 0.09 6.88 -10.96
CA SER A 55 -0.03 8.34 -10.90
C SER A 55 1.33 9.02 -10.98
N GLU A 56 1.40 10.24 -11.54
CA GLU A 56 2.64 11.01 -11.61
C GLU A 56 3.30 11.20 -10.24
N HIS A 57 2.50 11.36 -9.19
CA HIS A 57 3.00 11.50 -7.82
C HIS A 57 3.82 10.28 -7.35
N VAL A 58 3.40 9.08 -7.75
CA VAL A 58 4.07 7.82 -7.40
C VAL A 58 5.19 7.49 -8.38
N GLN A 59 4.99 7.73 -9.68
CA GLN A 59 5.99 7.50 -10.72
C GLN A 59 7.23 8.38 -10.53
N ASN A 60 7.08 9.65 -10.13
CA ASN A 60 8.21 10.56 -9.90
C ASN A 60 9.13 10.17 -8.73
N ARG A 61 8.79 9.09 -8.00
CA ARG A 61 9.55 8.60 -6.84
C ARG A 61 10.36 7.34 -7.15
N SER A 62 10.13 6.68 -8.28
CA SER A 62 10.88 5.51 -8.71
C SER A 62 10.57 5.18 -10.18
N ASP A 63 11.59 4.84 -10.96
CA ASP A 63 11.46 4.42 -12.36
C ASP A 63 11.23 2.90 -12.52
N ASP A 64 11.24 2.13 -11.43
CA ASP A 64 11.07 0.67 -11.43
C ASP A 64 9.59 0.23 -11.31
N ASP A 65 9.34 -1.05 -11.59
CA ASP A 65 8.02 -1.69 -11.49
C ASP A 65 7.51 -1.73 -10.04
N LYS A 66 6.27 -1.28 -9.84
CA LYS A 66 5.65 -1.11 -8.52
C LYS A 66 4.57 -2.15 -8.29
N THR A 67 4.76 -2.96 -7.25
CA THR A 67 3.74 -3.91 -6.80
C THR A 67 3.54 -3.75 -5.29
N VAL A 68 2.27 -3.79 -4.85
CA VAL A 68 1.91 -3.88 -3.44
C VAL A 68 0.80 -4.91 -3.24
N ILE A 69 0.89 -5.68 -2.17
CA ILE A 69 -0.14 -6.60 -1.68
C ILE A 69 -0.47 -6.17 -0.26
N LEU A 70 -1.77 -6.03 0.02
CA LEU A 70 -2.28 -5.64 1.33
C LEU A 70 -3.18 -6.75 1.84
N ALA A 71 -3.02 -7.10 3.11
CA ALA A 71 -3.89 -8.03 3.82
C ALA A 71 -4.29 -7.43 5.15
N ILE A 72 -5.57 -7.56 5.50
CA ILE A 72 -6.09 -7.26 6.83
C ILE A 72 -6.63 -8.54 7.45
N GLN A 73 -6.46 -8.68 8.76
CA GLN A 73 -7.15 -9.71 9.50
C GLN A 73 -8.60 -9.28 9.69
N HIS A 74 -9.53 -9.96 9.02
CA HIS A 74 -10.94 -9.88 9.38
C HIS A 74 -11.11 -10.61 10.71
N THR A 75 -11.28 -9.85 11.78
CA THR A 75 -11.77 -10.42 13.03
C THR A 75 -13.28 -10.42 12.91
N ASP A 76 -13.88 -11.61 12.73
CA ASP A 76 -15.33 -11.75 12.87
C ASP A 76 -15.70 -11.16 14.24
N GLN A 77 -16.58 -10.15 14.24
CA GLN A 77 -17.18 -9.62 15.47
C GLN A 77 -18.31 -10.54 15.93
#